data_AF-A0AB34KZP2-F1
#
_entry.id   AF-A0AB34KZP2-F1
#
_cell.length_a   1.000
_cell.length_b   1.000
_cell.length_c   1.000
_cell.angle_alpha   90.00
_cell.angle_beta   90.00
_cell.angle_gamma   90.00
#
_symmetry.space_group_name_H-M   'P 1'
#
loop_
_entity.id
_entity.type
_entity.pdbx_description
1 polymer ?
#
loop_
_entity_poly.entity_id
_entity_poly.type
_entity_poly.pdbx_seq_one_letter_code
_entity_poly.pdbx_strand_id
1 'polypeptide(L)'
;MSKPLTTRLLSSIPRNLAKPPTPTRTFTTTPNPMVSPDQLSPSPGADPAALAAQTTQLVDHGRWRLWGEGKGLERQFRFKTFKATWDFMSAVAAECKKQKHHPEWTNVFNKTHVRWTTHAPEGLSERDTAMARFCDEVGARFGEVGEGEVVGSCAGPAGGGGTGKGEGA
;
A
#
# COMPACT_ATOMS: atom_id res chain seq x y z
N MET A 1 46.59 -50.38 21.97
CA MET A 1 45.54 -51.30 21.44
C MET A 1 44.39 -50.41 20.93
N SER A 2 44.48 -49.80 19.74
CA SER A 2 43.88 -50.24 18.44
C SER A 2 42.45 -50.77 18.62
N LYS A 3 41.35 -50.17 18.10
CA LYS A 3 40.96 -49.82 16.70
C LYS A 3 39.59 -49.06 16.74
N PRO A 4 38.93 -48.71 15.62
CA PRO A 4 39.37 -48.00 14.40
C PRO A 4 38.46 -46.78 14.05
N LEU A 5 38.96 -45.89 13.17
CA LEU A 5 38.18 -44.84 12.52
C LEU A 5 37.27 -45.42 11.42
N THR A 6 35.99 -45.05 11.43
CA THR A 6 35.03 -45.42 10.39
C THR A 6 35.12 -44.44 9.21
N THR A 7 35.60 -44.95 8.08
CA THR A 7 35.69 -44.29 6.78
C THR A 7 34.31 -43.86 6.25
N ARG A 8 34.16 -42.56 5.96
CA ARG A 8 33.04 -42.00 5.18
C ARG A 8 33.21 -42.34 3.70
N LEU A 9 32.26 -43.07 3.12
CA LEU A 9 32.08 -43.15 1.66
C LEU A 9 31.29 -41.93 1.16
N LEU A 10 31.92 -41.11 0.32
CA LEU A 10 31.27 -40.08 -0.48
C LEU A 10 30.82 -40.71 -1.80
N SER A 11 29.52 -40.96 -1.94
CA SER A 11 28.88 -41.32 -3.21
C SER A 11 28.73 -40.06 -4.08
N SER A 12 29.40 -40.03 -5.24
CA SER A 12 29.29 -38.95 -6.21
C SER A 12 28.10 -39.16 -7.14
N ILE A 13 27.08 -38.30 -7.02
CA ILE A 13 25.95 -38.27 -7.95
C ILE A 13 26.27 -37.25 -9.06
N PRO A 14 26.22 -37.61 -10.36
CA PRO A 14 26.35 -36.64 -11.43
C PRO A 14 25.07 -35.79 -11.54
N ARG A 15 25.21 -34.47 -11.39
CA ARG A 15 24.13 -33.51 -11.68
C ARG A 15 24.14 -33.16 -13.16
N ASN A 16 23.24 -33.76 -13.93
CA ASN A 16 22.82 -33.17 -15.20
C ASN A 16 21.30 -33.34 -15.36
N LEU A 17 20.57 -32.32 -14.94
CA LEU A 17 19.15 -32.13 -15.24
C LEU A 17 19.04 -30.82 -16.01
N ALA A 18 18.66 -30.92 -17.29
CA ALA A 18 18.32 -29.78 -18.12
C ALA A 18 17.24 -28.94 -17.44
N LYS A 19 17.44 -27.62 -17.40
CA LYS A 19 16.53 -26.66 -16.78
C LYS A 19 15.27 -26.53 -17.66
N PRO A 20 14.04 -26.71 -17.14
CA PRO A 20 12.83 -26.56 -17.94
C PRO A 20 12.69 -25.12 -18.46
N PRO A 21 12.08 -24.92 -19.65
CA PRO A 21 11.87 -23.58 -20.20
C PRO A 21 11.01 -22.75 -19.25
N THR A 22 11.43 -21.51 -19.04
CA THR A 22 10.75 -20.57 -18.13
C THR A 22 9.39 -20.21 -18.74
N PRO A 23 8.26 -20.36 -18.03
CA PRO A 23 6.98 -19.94 -18.55
C PRO A 23 6.97 -18.42 -18.68
N THR A 24 6.87 -17.93 -19.91
CA THR A 24 6.62 -16.51 -20.18
C THR A 24 5.24 -16.16 -19.62
N ARG A 25 5.22 -15.51 -18.47
CA ARG A 25 3.99 -15.09 -17.80
C ARG A 25 3.42 -13.88 -18.55
N THR A 26 2.45 -14.13 -19.42
CA THR A 26 1.61 -13.07 -19.99
C THR A 26 0.74 -12.49 -18.87
N PHE A 27 0.92 -11.19 -18.60
CA PHE A 27 0.05 -10.45 -17.71
C PHE A 27 -1.14 -9.95 -18.53
N THR A 28 -2.28 -10.62 -18.40
CA THR A 28 -3.57 -10.05 -18.81
C THR A 28 -3.98 -9.05 -17.75
N THR A 29 -3.82 -7.76 -18.01
CA THR A 29 -4.42 -6.71 -17.19
C THR A 29 -5.91 -6.70 -17.50
N THR A 30 -6.71 -7.38 -16.66
CA THR A 30 -8.16 -7.18 -16.64
C THR A 30 -8.42 -5.73 -16.20
N PRO A 31 -9.10 -4.89 -16.99
CA PRO A 31 -9.50 -3.57 -16.54
C PRO A 31 -10.43 -3.70 -15.32
N ASN A 32 -10.30 -2.80 -14.35
CA ASN A 32 -11.24 -2.73 -13.23
C ASN A 32 -12.67 -2.61 -13.79
N PRO A 33 -13.65 -3.36 -13.25
CA PRO A 33 -15.04 -3.20 -13.64
C PRO A 33 -15.47 -1.75 -13.39
N MET A 34 -16.09 -1.13 -14.38
CA MET A 34 -16.59 0.25 -14.28
C MET A 34 -17.61 0.35 -13.15
N VAL A 35 -17.52 1.42 -12.34
CA VAL A 35 -18.55 1.73 -11.34
C VAL A 35 -19.83 2.16 -12.03
N SER A 36 -20.88 1.35 -11.88
CA SER A 36 -22.24 1.76 -12.24
C SER A 36 -22.85 2.62 -11.15
N PRO A 37 -23.65 3.67 -11.47
CA PRO A 37 -24.33 4.51 -10.48
C PRO A 37 -25.17 3.71 -9.46
N ASP A 38 -25.76 2.59 -9.89
CA ASP A 38 -26.57 1.70 -9.05
C ASP A 38 -25.77 1.00 -7.94
N GLN A 39 -24.44 1.01 -8.02
CA GLN A 39 -23.55 0.44 -7.01
C GLN A 39 -23.16 1.43 -5.92
N LEU A 40 -23.57 2.70 -6.03
CA LEU A 40 -23.29 3.74 -5.04
C LEU A 40 -24.41 3.81 -4.02
N SER A 41 -24.05 4.07 -2.76
CA SER A 41 -24.99 4.37 -1.68
C SER A 41 -24.69 5.77 -1.14
N PRO A 42 -25.17 6.85 -1.80
CA PRO A 42 -24.91 8.21 -1.38
C PRO A 42 -25.51 8.53 0.00
N SER A 43 -24.78 9.31 0.79
CA SER A 43 -25.27 9.89 2.02
C SER A 43 -26.41 10.89 1.71
N PRO A 44 -27.48 10.93 2.52
CA PRO A 44 -28.53 11.93 2.38
C PRO A 44 -28.00 13.36 2.30
N GLY A 45 -28.39 14.08 1.23
CA GLY A 45 -27.97 15.46 0.98
C GLY A 45 -26.73 15.61 0.08
N ALA A 46 -26.10 14.50 -0.33
CA ALA A 46 -25.10 14.52 -1.40
C ALA A 46 -25.76 14.75 -2.76
N ASP A 47 -25.02 15.37 -3.69
CA ASP A 47 -25.41 15.45 -5.11
C ASP A 47 -25.03 14.13 -5.81
N PRO A 48 -26.01 13.28 -6.19
CA PRO A 48 -25.72 11.97 -6.74
C PRO A 48 -24.94 12.03 -8.06
N ALA A 49 -25.18 13.05 -8.90
CA ALA A 49 -24.54 13.16 -10.20
C ALA A 49 -23.06 13.57 -10.06
N ALA A 50 -22.80 14.58 -9.24
CA ALA A 50 -21.43 14.97 -8.92
C ALA A 50 -20.68 13.85 -8.21
N LEU A 51 -21.30 13.21 -7.23
CA LEU A 51 -20.69 12.11 -6.48
C LEU A 51 -20.35 10.91 -7.38
N ALA A 52 -21.24 10.55 -8.31
CA ALA A 52 -20.98 9.48 -9.28
C ALA A 52 -19.76 9.81 -10.15
N ALA A 53 -19.71 10.99 -10.76
CA ALA A 53 -18.58 11.41 -11.58
C ALA A 53 -17.25 11.40 -10.80
N GLN A 54 -17.28 11.89 -9.55
CA GLN A 54 -16.08 11.91 -8.71
C GLN A 54 -15.62 10.50 -8.32
N THR A 55 -16.56 9.60 -8.03
CA THR A 55 -16.29 8.22 -7.67
C THR A 55 -15.75 7.42 -8.85
N THR A 56 -16.34 7.57 -10.04
CA THR A 56 -15.85 6.96 -11.29
C THR A 56 -14.40 7.35 -11.54
N GLN A 57 -14.03 8.62 -11.35
CA GLN A 57 -12.64 9.04 -11.52
C GLN A 57 -11.67 8.34 -10.55
N LEU A 58 -12.11 8.07 -9.32
CA LEU A 58 -11.28 7.45 -8.28
C LEU A 58 -11.17 5.92 -8.44
N VAL A 59 -12.21 5.27 -8.96
CA VAL A 59 -12.30 3.81 -9.05
C VAL A 59 -11.91 3.31 -10.44
N ASP A 60 -12.53 3.83 -11.50
CA ASP A 60 -12.35 3.35 -12.87
C ASP A 60 -11.03 3.85 -13.46
N HIS A 61 -10.64 5.07 -13.10
CA HIS A 61 -9.42 5.73 -13.55
C HIS A 61 -8.36 5.87 -12.45
N GLY A 62 -8.64 5.35 -11.27
CA GLY A 62 -7.74 5.40 -10.12
C GLY A 62 -7.45 4.03 -9.54
N ARG A 63 -7.10 4.01 -8.25
CA ARG A 63 -6.78 2.79 -7.51
C ARG A 63 -7.66 2.61 -6.27
N TRP A 64 -8.74 3.37 -6.17
CA TRP A 64 -9.72 3.21 -5.12
C TRP A 64 -10.71 2.12 -5.50
N ARG A 65 -11.38 1.55 -4.50
CA ARG A 65 -12.49 0.61 -4.69
C ARG A 65 -13.67 1.04 -3.83
N LEU A 66 -14.87 0.67 -4.25
CA LEU A 66 -16.05 0.81 -3.42
C LEU A 66 -15.94 -0.10 -2.18
N TRP A 67 -16.42 0.41 -1.06
CA TRP A 67 -16.51 -0.32 0.21
C TRP A 67 -17.94 -0.30 0.74
N GLY A 68 -18.30 -1.37 1.46
CA GLY A 68 -19.55 -1.43 2.21
C GLY A 68 -20.79 -1.23 1.34
N GLU A 69 -20.88 -1.94 0.21
CA GLU A 69 -22.01 -1.82 -0.73
C GLU A 69 -22.18 -0.39 -1.29
N GLY A 70 -21.07 0.29 -1.58
CA GLY A 70 -21.08 1.63 -2.17
C GLY A 70 -21.22 2.76 -1.17
N LYS A 71 -21.16 2.48 0.13
CA LYS A 71 -21.21 3.47 1.21
C LYS A 71 -19.88 4.19 1.44
N GLY A 72 -18.79 3.69 0.86
CA GLY A 72 -17.47 4.28 1.08
C GLY A 72 -16.46 3.91 0.01
N LEU A 73 -15.24 4.37 0.23
CA LEU A 73 -14.08 4.10 -0.63
C LEU A 73 -12.96 3.49 0.21
N GLU A 74 -12.23 2.55 -0.36
CA GLU A 74 -11.02 2.01 0.26
C GLU A 74 -9.86 1.89 -0.72
N ARG A 75 -8.64 2.00 -0.18
CA ARG A 75 -7.39 1.81 -0.92
C ARG A 75 -6.23 1.48 0.02
N GLN A 76 -5.27 0.70 -0.49
CA GLN A 76 -3.99 0.49 0.16
C GLN A 76 -2.88 1.36 -0.48
N PHE A 77 -2.13 2.04 0.36
CA PHE A 77 -0.92 2.78 0.01
C PHE A 77 0.31 2.00 0.47
N ARG A 78 1.39 2.07 -0.31
CA ARG A 78 2.67 1.44 0.02
C ARG A 78 3.83 2.39 -0.22
N PHE A 79 4.81 2.39 0.68
CA PHE A 79 6.01 3.23 0.58
C PHE A 79 7.28 2.41 0.74
N LYS A 80 8.45 3.04 0.52
CA LYS A 80 9.75 2.37 0.69
C LYS A 80 10.10 2.12 2.15
N THR A 81 9.69 3.02 3.05
CA THR A 81 10.07 2.96 4.47
C THR A 81 8.88 3.27 5.38
N PHE A 82 8.98 2.86 6.64
CA PHE A 82 8.02 3.25 7.68
C PHE A 82 7.96 4.77 7.86
N LYS A 83 9.11 5.45 7.82
CA LYS A 83 9.19 6.92 7.93
C LYS A 83 8.34 7.60 6.85
N ALA A 84 8.49 7.22 5.58
CA ALA A 84 7.70 7.79 4.48
C ALA A 84 6.19 7.53 4.65
N THR A 85 5.85 6.33 5.16
CA THR A 85 4.46 5.97 5.46
C THR A 85 3.87 6.84 6.57
N TRP A 86 4.66 7.10 7.62
CA TRP A 86 4.24 7.96 8.72
C TRP A 86 4.12 9.43 8.31
N ASP A 87 5.01 9.91 7.44
CA ASP A 87 4.94 11.27 6.89
C ASP A 87 3.64 11.46 6.06
N PHE A 88 3.28 10.46 5.25
CA PHE A 88 1.98 10.39 4.55
C PHE A 88 0.80 10.43 5.53
N MET A 89 0.80 9.57 6.55
CA MET A 89 -0.28 9.51 7.53
C MET A 89 -0.43 10.83 8.30
N SER A 90 0.69 11.46 8.67
CA SER A 90 0.71 12.73 9.39
C SER A 90 0.09 13.87 8.57
N ALA A 91 0.36 13.91 7.26
CA ALA A 91 -0.24 14.87 6.36
C ALA A 91 -1.76 14.64 6.19
N VAL A 92 -2.19 13.38 6.06
CA VAL A 92 -3.62 13.03 6.01
C VAL A 92 -4.32 13.44 7.30
N ALA A 93 -3.76 13.14 8.47
CA ALA A 93 -4.35 13.50 9.76
C ALA A 93 -4.50 15.03 9.93
N ALA A 94 -3.56 15.82 9.42
CA ALA A 94 -3.65 17.27 9.44
C ALA A 94 -4.83 17.79 8.60
N GLU A 95 -5.10 17.16 7.45
CA GLU A 95 -6.23 17.51 6.60
C GLU A 95 -7.57 17.03 7.17
N CYS A 96 -7.62 15.85 7.77
CA CYS A 96 -8.79 15.36 8.51
C CYS A 96 -9.30 16.38 9.52
N LYS A 97 -8.38 17.03 10.25
CA LYS A 97 -8.73 18.06 11.24
C LYS A 97 -9.38 19.29 10.61
N LYS A 98 -8.94 19.70 9.41
CA LYS A 98 -9.52 20.85 8.69
C LYS A 98 -10.91 20.53 8.16
N GLN A 99 -11.05 19.36 7.54
CA GLN A 99 -12.30 18.90 6.95
C GLN A 99 -13.30 18.36 7.98
N LYS A 100 -12.85 18.12 9.22
CA LYS A 100 -13.60 17.44 10.29
C LYS A 100 -14.15 16.09 9.82
N HIS A 101 -13.37 15.38 9.02
CA HIS A 101 -13.71 14.10 8.42
C HIS A 101 -12.56 13.13 8.63
N HIS A 102 -12.82 11.97 9.22
CA HIS A 102 -11.77 11.06 9.68
C HIS A 102 -11.91 9.70 8.98
N PRO A 103 -10.80 9.04 8.61
CA PRO A 103 -10.86 7.75 7.97
C PRO A 103 -10.92 6.64 9.01
N GLU A 104 -11.34 5.47 8.54
CA GLU A 104 -10.91 4.21 9.14
C GLU A 104 -9.61 3.79 8.45
N TRP A 105 -8.56 3.50 9.22
CA TRP A 105 -7.32 3.02 8.61
C TRP A 105 -6.58 1.99 9.46
N THR A 106 -5.75 1.19 8.80
CA THR A 106 -4.77 0.30 9.45
C THR A 106 -3.40 0.54 8.84
N ASN A 107 -2.36 0.51 9.67
CA ASN A 107 -0.98 0.62 9.22
C ASN A 107 -0.17 -0.61 9.65
N VAL A 108 0.58 -1.17 8.71
CA VAL A 108 1.52 -2.28 8.95
C VAL A 108 2.83 -1.94 8.23
N PHE A 109 3.80 -1.45 9.00
CA PHE A 109 5.09 -0.99 8.49
C PHE A 109 4.92 -0.01 7.32
N ASN A 110 5.28 -0.42 6.11
CA ASN A 110 5.29 0.43 4.93
C ASN A 110 3.98 0.40 4.13
N LYS A 111 2.91 -0.12 4.72
CA LYS A 111 1.60 -0.24 4.09
C LYS A 111 0.54 0.42 4.97
N THR A 112 -0.30 1.26 4.37
CA THR A 112 -1.44 1.87 5.05
C THR A 112 -2.70 1.59 4.24
N HIS A 113 -3.66 0.88 4.83
CA HIS A 113 -4.99 0.70 4.25
C HIS A 113 -5.90 1.80 4.78
N VAL A 114 -6.49 2.58 3.88
CA VAL A 114 -7.35 3.73 4.20
C VAL A 114 -8.75 3.45 3.68
N ARG A 115 -9.75 3.77 4.48
CA ARG A 115 -11.15 3.75 4.14
C ARG A 115 -11.82 5.06 4.52
N TRP A 116 -12.60 5.59 3.60
CA TRP A 116 -13.42 6.78 3.76
C TRP A 116 -14.88 6.39 3.67
N THR A 117 -15.67 6.82 4.64
CA THR A 117 -17.13 6.68 4.67
C THR A 117 -17.70 7.79 5.54
N THR A 118 -18.91 8.24 5.23
CA THR A 118 -19.63 9.20 6.07
C THR A 118 -20.57 8.43 7.00
N HIS A 119 -20.34 8.55 8.31
CA HIS A 119 -21.14 7.83 9.33
C HIS A 119 -22.50 8.47 9.60
N ALA A 120 -22.66 9.78 9.35
CA ALA A 120 -23.87 10.51 9.69
C ALA A 120 -24.12 11.70 8.74
N PRO A 121 -25.22 11.70 7.97
CA PRO A 121 -26.06 10.54 7.70
C PRO A 121 -25.28 9.48 6.91
N GLU A 122 -25.58 8.20 7.13
CA GLU A 122 -24.77 7.09 6.61
C GLU A 122 -24.74 7.07 5.07
N GLY A 123 -23.55 6.92 4.49
CA GLY A 123 -23.36 6.71 3.06
C GLY A 123 -22.09 7.39 2.51
N LEU A 124 -21.89 7.29 1.21
CA LEU A 124 -20.78 7.96 0.52
C LEU A 124 -21.11 9.44 0.33
N SER A 125 -20.19 10.34 0.65
CA SER A 125 -20.35 11.78 0.41
C SER A 125 -19.17 12.41 -0.33
N GLU A 126 -19.32 13.67 -0.72
CA GLU A 126 -18.26 14.46 -1.36
C GLU A 126 -17.04 14.65 -0.45
N ARG A 127 -17.20 14.51 0.88
CA ARG A 127 -16.06 14.54 1.81
C ARG A 127 -15.18 13.31 1.64
N ASP A 128 -15.79 12.16 1.37
CA ASP A 128 -15.07 10.90 1.16
C ASP A 128 -14.25 10.96 -0.13
N THR A 129 -14.85 11.43 -1.22
CA THR A 129 -14.15 11.60 -2.52
C THR A 129 -13.07 12.68 -2.45
N ALA A 130 -13.32 13.79 -1.73
CA ALA A 130 -12.33 14.85 -1.52
C ALA A 130 -11.11 14.34 -0.74
N MET A 131 -11.33 13.62 0.36
CA MET A 131 -10.24 13.05 1.15
C MET A 131 -9.49 11.94 0.41
N ALA A 132 -10.19 11.14 -0.39
CA ALA A 132 -9.57 10.13 -1.26
C ALA A 132 -8.59 10.77 -2.28
N ARG A 133 -9.00 11.88 -2.93
CA ARG A 133 -8.13 12.64 -3.84
C ARG A 133 -6.92 13.23 -3.13
N PHE A 134 -7.14 13.80 -1.94
CA PHE A 134 -6.04 14.32 -1.13
C PHE A 134 -5.03 13.24 -0.78
N CYS A 135 -5.49 12.03 -0.42
CA CYS A 135 -4.59 10.89 -0.21
C CYS A 135 -3.79 10.53 -1.47
N ASP A 136 -4.35 10.64 -2.68
CA ASP A 136 -3.63 10.39 -3.92
C ASP A 136 -2.50 11.40 -4.16
N GLU A 137 -2.80 12.69 -3.98
CA GLU A 137 -1.82 13.77 -4.10
C GLU A 137 -0.67 13.60 -3.10
N VAL A 138 -1.02 13.35 -1.84
CA VAL A 138 -0.05 13.20 -0.75
C VAL A 138 0.74 11.90 -0.89
N GLY A 139 0.10 10.81 -1.34
CA GLY A 139 0.76 9.54 -1.63
C GLY A 139 1.82 9.71 -2.72
N ALA A 140 1.49 10.37 -3.82
CA ALA A 140 2.45 10.69 -4.88
C ALA A 140 3.61 11.56 -4.36
N ARG A 141 3.31 12.59 -3.56
CA ARG A 141 4.31 13.49 -2.97
C ARG A 141 5.32 12.76 -2.07
N PHE A 142 4.88 11.75 -1.31
CA PHE A 142 5.75 10.97 -0.43
C PHE A 142 6.37 9.72 -1.09
N GLY A 143 6.24 9.59 -2.41
CA GLY A 143 6.88 8.52 -3.17
C GLY A 143 6.25 7.15 -2.92
N GLU A 144 4.92 7.09 -2.99
CA GLU A 144 4.19 5.83 -3.04
C GLU A 144 4.77 4.91 -4.13
N VAL A 145 4.99 3.65 -3.80
CA VAL A 145 5.46 2.62 -4.74
C VAL A 145 4.27 1.80 -5.25
N GLY A 146 4.22 1.58 -6.56
CA GLY A 146 3.15 0.81 -7.20
C GLY A 146 3.16 -0.68 -6.82
N GLU A 147 2.03 -1.35 -7.03
CA GLU A 147 1.94 -2.80 -6.85
C GLU A 147 2.83 -3.52 -7.88
N GLY A 148 3.97 -4.03 -7.43
CA GLY A 148 4.91 -4.80 -8.27
C GLY A 148 6.37 -4.42 -8.12
N GLU A 149 6.69 -3.24 -7.57
CA GLU A 149 8.07 -2.89 -7.26
C GLU A 149 8.54 -3.63 -6.00
N VAL A 150 9.45 -4.59 -6.19
CA VAL A 150 10.02 -5.39 -5.10
C VAL A 150 10.94 -4.49 -4.30
N VAL A 151 10.38 -3.80 -3.31
CA VAL A 151 11.15 -3.04 -2.33
C VAL A 151 11.99 -4.01 -1.53
N GLY A 152 13.30 -4.02 -1.81
CA GLY A 152 14.29 -4.81 -1.10
C GLY A 152 14.15 -4.63 0.41
N SER A 153 14.21 -5.75 1.12
CA SER A 153 14.20 -5.82 2.58
C SER A 153 15.17 -4.79 3.16
N CYS A 154 14.74 -4.14 4.23
CA CYS A 154 15.43 -3.09 4.96
C CYS A 154 16.88 -3.48 5.31
N ALA A 155 17.83 -3.26 4.41
CA ALA A 155 19.23 -3.09 4.75
C ALA A 155 19.41 -1.60 5.04
N GLY A 156 19.41 -1.24 6.33
CA GLY A 156 19.81 0.09 6.75
C GLY A 156 21.25 0.37 6.29
N PRO A 157 21.62 1.64 6.02
CA PRO A 157 23.01 1.96 5.75
C PRO A 157 23.86 1.57 6.97
N ALA A 158 24.81 0.66 6.77
CA ALA A 158 25.90 0.45 7.70
C ALA A 158 26.84 1.67 7.58
N GLY A 159 26.90 2.48 8.63
CA GLY A 159 27.85 3.58 8.76
C GLY A 159 27.61 4.32 10.07
N GLY A 160 28.56 4.49 10.97
CA GLY A 160 29.94 4.02 11.03
C GLY A 160 30.40 4.16 12.48
N GLY A 161 31.18 3.20 12.96
CA GLY A 161 31.87 3.31 14.24
C GLY A 161 32.95 4.39 14.18
N GLY A 162 32.99 5.23 15.21
CA GLY A 162 33.98 6.29 15.37
C GLY A 162 33.98 6.80 16.81
N THR A 163 34.52 6.00 17.72
CA THR A 163 34.86 6.36 19.10
C THR A 163 35.98 7.41 19.11
N GLY A 164 35.88 8.42 19.98
CA GLY A 164 37.00 9.31 20.29
C GLY A 164 36.65 10.39 21.31
N LYS A 165 36.71 10.04 22.60
CA LYS A 165 36.89 11.01 23.69
C LYS A 165 38.27 11.67 23.56
N GLY A 166 38.37 12.94 23.94
CA GLY A 166 39.65 13.63 24.19
C GLY A 166 39.42 15.02 24.78
N GLU A 167 39.59 15.12 26.10
CA GLU A 167 39.71 16.36 26.88
C GLU A 167 40.96 17.17 26.51
N GLY A 168 40.92 18.48 26.76
CA GLY A 168 42.08 19.23 27.26
C GLY A 168 42.67 20.31 26.35
N ALA A 169 42.32 21.57 26.62
CA ALA A 169 43.24 22.71 26.81
C ALA A 169 42.46 23.90 27.39
#